data_AF-A0A660XLD9-F1
#
_entry.id   AF-A0A660XLD9-F1
#
_cell.length_a   1.000
_cell.length_b   1.000
_cell.length_c   1.000
_cell.angle_alpha   90.00
_cell.angle_beta   90.00
_cell.angle_gamma   90.00
#
_symmetry.space_group_name_H-M   'P 1'
#
loop_
_entity.id
_entity.type
_entity.pdbx_description
1 polymer ?
#
loop_
_entity_poly.entity_id
_entity_poly.type
_entity_poly.pdbx_seq_one_letter_code
_entity_poly.pdbx_strand_id
1 'polypeptide(L)'
;MSDIIKKILLAGLGVATLTREKAEDIIEDLIKKGELTRKEKQGFLDDLLKATEKRKDEARNFVKEEVQKVLKSLNIPTGDEINALEKRLKKHIKQGHSTGNK
;
A
#
# COMPACT_ATOMS: atom_id res chain seq x y z
N MET A 1 -3.15 -24.75 17.03
CA MET A 1 -3.21 -25.48 15.73
C MET A 1 -4.18 -24.81 14.77
N SER A 2 -5.40 -24.51 15.21
CA SER A 2 -6.37 -23.56 14.64
C SER A 2 -5.76 -22.38 13.85
N ASP A 3 -4.96 -21.55 14.53
CA ASP A 3 -4.40 -20.33 13.95
C ASP A 3 -3.41 -20.56 12.81
N ILE A 4 -2.75 -21.71 12.78
CA ILE A 4 -1.80 -22.05 11.72
C ILE A 4 -2.58 -22.38 10.44
N ILE A 5 -3.68 -23.12 10.56
CA ILE A 5 -4.55 -23.46 9.43
C ILE A 5 -5.20 -22.19 8.86
N LYS A 6 -5.68 -21.29 9.74
CA LYS A 6 -6.19 -19.96 9.35
C LYS A 6 -5.14 -19.16 8.57
N LYS A 7 -3.92 -19.09 9.10
CA LYS A 7 -2.80 -18.37 8.48
C LYS A 7 -2.41 -18.98 7.13
N ILE A 8 -2.44 -20.31 6.99
CA ILE A 8 -2.14 -21.00 5.73
C ILE A 8 -3.21 -20.73 4.66
N LEU A 9 -4.49 -20.80 5.02
CA LEU A 9 -5.59 -20.46 4.09
C LEU A 9 -5.53 -19.00 3.64
N LEU A 10 -5.31 -18.08 4.59
CA LEU A 10 -5.16 -16.65 4.29
C LEU A 10 -3.90 -16.36 3.46
N ALA A 11 -2.81 -17.09 3.69
CA ALA A 11 -1.59 -16.97 2.89
C ALA A 11 -1.76 -17.57 1.47
N GLY A 12 -2.52 -18.65 1.34
CA GLY A 12 -2.80 -19.30 0.04
C GLY A 12 -3.74 -18.50 -0.86
N LEU A 13 -4.70 -17.76 -0.29
CA LEU A 13 -5.54 -16.81 -1.01
C LEU A 13 -4.78 -15.50 -1.30
N GLY A 14 -3.93 -15.10 -0.36
CA GLY A 14 -3.20 -13.85 -0.42
C GLY A 14 -4.06 -12.66 0.05
N VAL A 15 -3.37 -11.62 0.54
CA VAL A 15 -4.00 -10.38 1.02
C VAL A 15 -4.69 -9.57 -0.08
N ALA A 16 -4.36 -9.83 -1.36
CA ALA A 16 -4.95 -9.11 -2.49
C ALA A 16 -6.38 -9.56 -2.81
N THR A 17 -6.75 -10.81 -2.49
CA THR A 17 -8.08 -11.38 -2.78
C THR A 17 -8.99 -11.43 -1.54
N LEU A 18 -8.49 -10.98 -0.39
CA LEU A 18 -9.26 -11.01 0.86
C LEU A 18 -10.29 -9.87 0.84
N THR A 19 -11.54 -10.21 0.54
CA THR A 19 -12.69 -9.32 0.62
C THR A 19 -13.44 -9.50 1.94
N ARG A 20 -14.33 -8.56 2.29
CA ARG A 20 -15.21 -8.72 3.45
C ARG A 20 -16.00 -10.03 3.41
N GLU A 21 -16.58 -10.38 2.27
CA GLU A 21 -17.31 -11.65 2.08
C GLU A 21 -16.41 -12.87 2.34
N LYS A 22 -15.18 -12.87 1.81
CA LYS A 22 -14.23 -13.97 2.08
C LYS A 22 -13.74 -14.03 3.52
N ALA A 23 -13.58 -12.89 4.16
CA ALA A 23 -13.29 -12.84 5.59
C ALA A 23 -14.47 -13.40 6.41
N GLU A 24 -15.71 -13.08 6.03
CA GLU A 24 -16.92 -13.61 6.67
C GLU A 24 -17.06 -15.12 6.49
N ASP A 25 -16.82 -15.65 5.27
CA ASP A 25 -16.81 -17.10 4.98
C ASP A 25 -15.83 -17.83 5.91
N ILE A 26 -14.59 -17.31 6.01
CA ILE A 26 -13.55 -17.88 6.87
C ILE A 26 -14.01 -17.85 8.32
N ILE A 27 -14.53 -16.72 8.80
CA ILE A 27 -14.98 -16.58 10.19
C ILE A 27 -16.14 -17.52 10.50
N GLU A 28 -17.08 -17.72 9.57
CA GLU A 28 -18.17 -18.68 9.76
C GLU A 28 -17.67 -20.12 9.91
N ASP A 29 -16.66 -20.52 9.14
CA ASP A 29 -16.05 -21.83 9.29
C ASP A 29 -15.33 -21.99 10.65
N LEU A 30 -14.77 -20.91 11.19
CA LEU A 30 -14.18 -20.91 12.52
C LEU A 30 -15.23 -21.03 13.63
N ILE A 31 -16.38 -20.39 13.45
CA ILE A 31 -17.52 -20.54 14.36
C ILE A 31 -18.06 -21.97 14.32
N LYS A 32 -18.22 -22.55 13.12
CA LYS A 32 -18.66 -23.95 12.95
C LYS A 32 -17.70 -24.95 13.62
N LYS A 33 -16.39 -24.68 13.57
CA LYS A 33 -15.36 -25.49 14.22
C LYS A 33 -15.26 -25.25 15.74
N GLY A 34 -16.04 -24.33 16.29
CA GLY A 34 -16.00 -23.96 17.71
C GLY A 34 -14.76 -23.15 18.11
N GLU A 35 -14.00 -22.65 17.14
CA GLU A 35 -12.78 -21.87 17.37
C GLU A 35 -13.02 -20.37 17.56
N LEU A 36 -14.24 -19.91 17.27
CA LEU A 36 -14.68 -18.54 17.48
C LEU A 36 -16.14 -18.53 17.92
N THR A 37 -16.52 -17.67 18.85
CA THR A 37 -17.93 -17.52 19.21
C THR A 37 -18.65 -16.55 18.27
N ARG A 38 -19.97 -16.68 18.14
CA ARG A 38 -20.78 -15.71 17.38
C ARG A 38 -20.67 -14.28 17.93
N LYS A 39 -20.42 -14.13 19.24
CA LYS A 39 -20.24 -12.82 19.88
C LYS A 39 -18.94 -12.13 19.42
N GLU A 40 -17.92 -12.90 19.08
CA GLU A 40 -16.61 -12.41 18.67
C GLU A 40 -16.51 -12.16 17.15
N LYS A 41 -17.51 -12.62 16.37
CA LYS A 41 -17.55 -12.52 14.89
C LYS A 41 -17.19 -11.11 14.40
N GLN A 42 -17.90 -10.11 14.92
CA GLN A 42 -17.78 -8.73 14.43
C GLN A 42 -16.40 -8.14 14.72
N GLY A 43 -15.88 -8.32 15.93
CA GLY A 43 -14.57 -7.80 16.32
C GLY A 43 -13.44 -8.47 15.53
N PHE A 44 -13.51 -9.79 15.37
CA PHE A 44 -12.50 -10.52 14.60
C PHE A 44 -12.51 -10.15 13.11
N LEU A 45 -13.69 -9.90 12.54
CA LEU A 45 -13.82 -9.42 11.16
C LEU A 45 -13.15 -8.06 10.99
N ASP A 46 -13.44 -7.11 11.88
CA ASP A 46 -12.87 -5.76 11.83
C ASP A 46 -11.35 -5.79 12.02
N ASP A 47 -10.83 -6.61 12.94
CA ASP A 47 -9.40 -6.76 13.16
C ASP A 47 -8.70 -7.36 11.95
N LEU A 48 -9.31 -8.37 11.31
CA LEU A 48 -8.78 -8.99 10.11
C LEU A 48 -8.75 -8.00 8.93
N LEU A 49 -9.81 -7.21 8.74
CA LEU A 49 -9.88 -6.19 7.70
C LEU A 49 -8.84 -5.09 7.94
N LYS A 50 -8.73 -4.55 9.16
CA LYS A 50 -7.71 -3.55 9.51
C LYS A 50 -6.29 -4.07 9.32
N ALA A 51 -6.01 -5.29 9.74
CA ALA A 51 -4.70 -5.90 9.55
C ALA A 51 -4.36 -6.06 8.07
N THR A 52 -5.37 -6.32 7.23
CA THR A 52 -5.22 -6.45 5.78
C THR A 52 -4.93 -5.11 5.12
N GLU A 53 -5.67 -4.06 5.46
CA GLU A 53 -5.40 -2.69 4.96
C GLU A 53 -3.98 -2.24 5.29
N LYS A 54 -3.56 -2.40 6.55
CA LYS A 54 -2.21 -2.04 6.96
C LYS A 54 -1.13 -2.76 6.16
N ARG A 55 -1.28 -4.09 5.97
CA ARG A 55 -0.34 -4.89 5.16
C ARG A 55 -0.33 -4.49 3.68
N LYS A 56 -1.48 -4.08 3.14
CA LYS A 56 -1.60 -3.62 1.76
C LYS A 56 -0.84 -2.31 1.54
N ASP A 57 -0.93 -1.38 2.49
CA ASP A 57 -0.19 -0.11 2.44
C ASP A 57 1.32 -0.32 2.58
N GLU A 58 1.75 -1.18 3.51
CA GLU A 58 3.17 -1.56 3.66
C GLU A 58 3.71 -2.18 2.35
N ALA A 59 2.98 -3.11 1.76
CA ALA A 59 3.35 -3.72 0.48
C ALA A 59 3.41 -2.69 -0.66
N ARG A 60 2.44 -1.76 -0.72
CA ARG A 60 2.42 -0.70 -1.73
C ARG A 60 3.62 0.24 -1.59
N ASN A 61 3.97 0.61 -0.36
CA ASN A 61 5.13 1.46 -0.09
C ASN A 61 6.43 0.74 -0.46
N PHE A 62 6.58 -0.52 -0.09
CA PHE A 62 7.73 -1.33 -0.47
C PHE A 62 7.89 -1.37 -2.00
N VAL A 63 6.83 -1.70 -2.74
CA VAL A 63 6.88 -1.72 -4.21
C VAL A 63 7.23 -0.35 -4.78
N LYS A 64 6.65 0.73 -4.24
CA LYS A 64 6.96 2.10 -4.67
C LYS A 64 8.44 2.42 -4.44
N GLU A 65 8.99 2.07 -3.29
CA GLU A 65 10.39 2.29 -2.96
C GLU A 65 11.34 1.52 -3.89
N GLU A 66 11.05 0.24 -4.15
CA GLU A 66 11.86 -0.57 -5.05
C GLU A 66 11.81 -0.04 -6.49
N VAL A 67 10.63 0.35 -6.98
CA VAL A 67 10.52 0.99 -8.29
C VAL A 67 11.30 2.30 -8.34
N GLN A 68 11.21 3.14 -7.30
CA GLN A 68 11.98 4.38 -7.23
C GLN A 68 13.48 4.14 -7.23
N LYS A 69 13.98 3.09 -6.55
CA LYS A 69 15.39 2.71 -6.57
C LYS A 69 15.84 2.30 -7.97
N VAL A 70 15.03 1.52 -8.69
CA VAL A 70 15.32 1.10 -10.07
C VAL A 70 15.33 2.30 -11.03
N LEU A 71 14.36 3.20 -10.92
CA LEU A 71 14.34 4.41 -11.76
C LEU A 71 15.58 5.28 -11.51
N LYS A 72 15.98 5.44 -10.26
CA LYS A 72 17.21 6.16 -9.88
C LYS A 72 18.47 5.48 -10.43
N SER A 73 18.57 4.15 -10.36
CA SER A 73 19.74 3.44 -10.88
C SER A 73 19.85 3.51 -12.41
N LEU A 74 18.73 3.68 -13.11
CA LEU A 74 18.68 3.93 -14.55
C LEU A 74 18.82 5.42 -14.91
N ASN A 75 19.12 6.30 -13.95
CA ASN A 75 19.21 7.74 -14.13
C ASN A 75 17.94 8.37 -14.75
N ILE A 76 16.77 7.77 -14.53
CA ILE A 76 15.49 8.31 -15.00
C ILE A 76 15.01 9.35 -13.98
N PRO A 77 14.95 10.64 -14.35
CA PRO A 77 14.46 11.68 -13.45
C PRO A 77 12.96 11.53 -13.20
N THR A 78 12.54 11.83 -11.98
CA THR A 78 11.13 11.89 -11.61
C THR A 78 10.45 13.12 -12.22
N GLY A 79 9.13 13.06 -12.42
CA GLY A 79 8.36 14.22 -12.90
C GLY A 79 8.51 15.44 -11.98
N ASP A 80 8.64 15.22 -10.68
CA ASP A 80 8.85 16.31 -9.70
C ASP A 80 10.21 16.99 -9.87
N GLU A 81 11.28 16.23 -10.13
CA GLU A 81 12.60 16.77 -10.42
C GLU A 81 12.59 17.60 -11.71
N ILE A 82 11.90 17.11 -12.76
CA ILE A 82 11.73 17.86 -14.03
C ILE A 82 10.97 19.16 -13.78
N ASN A 83 9.85 19.10 -13.05
CA ASN A 83 9.05 20.28 -12.72
C ASN A 83 9.84 21.30 -11.87
N ALA A 84 10.67 20.82 -10.94
CA ALA A 84 11.53 21.67 -10.13
C ALA A 84 12.60 22.37 -11.00
N LEU A 85 13.19 21.65 -11.96
CA LEU A 85 14.10 22.22 -12.95
C LEU A 85 13.41 23.27 -13.82
N GLU A 86 12.20 23.00 -14.30
CA GLU A 86 11.42 23.93 -15.11
C GLU A 86 11.11 25.23 -14.34
N LYS A 87 10.72 25.12 -13.07
CA LYS A 87 10.49 26.30 -12.19
C LYS A 87 11.75 27.11 -11.99
N ARG A 88 12.90 26.46 -11.75
CA ARG A 88 14.21 27.13 -11.62
C ARG A 88 14.59 27.84 -12.92
N LEU A 89 14.41 27.18 -14.06
CA LEU A 89 14.68 27.74 -15.37
C LEU A 89 13.81 28.99 -15.64
N LYS A 90 12.50 28.89 -15.40
CA LYS A 90 11.57 30.03 -15.51
C LYS A 90 11.97 31.20 -14.61
N LYS A 91 12.42 30.94 -13.39
CA LYS A 91 12.90 31.97 -12.45
C LYS A 91 14.15 32.68 -12.99
N HIS A 92 15.15 31.93 -13.47
CA HIS A 92 16.38 32.51 -14.00
C HIS A 92 16.15 33.29 -15.30
N ILE A 93 15.29 32.79 -16.20
CA ILE A 93 14.90 33.51 -17.42
C ILE A 93 14.26 34.86 -17.05
N LYS A 94 13.35 34.89 -16.08
CA LYS A 94 12.73 36.14 -15.60
C LYS A 94 13.76 37.11 -14.99
N GLN A 95 14.78 36.61 -14.30
CA GLN A 95 15.83 37.44 -13.70
C GLN A 95 16.81 38.01 -14.74
N GLY A 96 17.18 37.22 -15.76
CA GLY A 96 18.05 37.66 -16.85
C GLY A 96 17.45 38.80 -17.68
N HIS A 97 16.13 38.82 -17.85
CA HIS A 97 15.43 39.92 -18.54
C HIS A 97 15.38 41.24 -17.74
N SER A 98 15.61 41.24 -16.41
CA SER A 98 15.67 42.47 -15.62
C SER A 98 17.07 43.10 -15.55
N THR A 99 18.12 42.40 -15.99
CA THR A 99 19.51 42.90 -15.94
C THR A 99 20.02 43.40 -17.30
N GLY A 100 19.31 43.11 -18.41
CA GLY A 100 19.67 43.55 -19.76
C GLY A 100 19.14 44.92 -20.21
N ASN A 101 18.54 45.71 -19.31
CA ASN A 101 18.08 47.07 -19.61
C ASN A 101 18.84 48.08 -18.73
N LYS A 102 20.14 48.21 -18.97
CA LYS A 102 20.98 49.37 -18.59
C LYS A 102 22.02 49.58 -19.68
#